data_AF-E9JGL3-F1
#
_entry.id   AF-E9JGL3-F1
#
_cell.length_a   1.000
_cell.length_b   1.000
_cell.length_c   1.000
_cell.angle_alpha   90.00
_cell.angle_beta   90.00
_cell.angle_gamma   90.00
#
_symmetry.space_group_name_H-M   'P 1'
#
loop_
_entity.id
_entity.type
_entity.pdbx_description
1 polymer ?
#
loop_
_entity_poly.entity_id
_entity_poly.type
_entity_poly.pdbx_seq_one_letter_code
_entity_poly.pdbx_strand_id
1 'polypeptide(L)'
;VGTTLRSFGEWRERDLLNRRTHDNAQLLTAVHLGSLIGYGYVGTMCDPKWSVGIIEDHSTDPIWVAATIAHEMGHNLGINHDGNQCNCGAAGCVMSARISQHPPYHFSDCSMNEYQNYLTNHNPQCIVNQRLRTDTVSTSVSGNELLQNSANPCYDAATCQAREGADCASGPCCRDCKFLKEGTICKRARGDNMDDYCNGKTCDCPRNPHKGEHDPMERPAPAKGSVLM
;
A
#
# COMPACT_ATOMS: atom_id res chain seq x y z
N VAL A 1 -9.92 22.36 7.18
CA VAL A 1 -9.19 21.08 7.03
C VAL A 1 -10.01 19.86 7.46
N GLY A 2 -10.42 19.73 8.74
CA GLY A 2 -11.11 18.52 9.22
C GLY A 2 -12.42 18.15 8.51
N THR A 3 -13.22 19.14 8.10
CA THR A 3 -14.44 18.87 7.29
C THR A 3 -14.08 18.28 5.92
N THR A 4 -13.08 18.84 5.25
CA THR A 4 -12.60 18.35 3.95
C THR A 4 -12.07 16.92 4.03
N LEU A 5 -11.23 16.62 5.02
CA LEU A 5 -10.68 15.27 5.21
C LEU A 5 -11.78 14.24 5.46
N ARG A 6 -12.77 14.58 6.30
CA ARG A 6 -13.93 13.70 6.54
C ARG A 6 -14.73 13.45 5.25
N SER A 7 -15.05 14.50 4.49
CA SER A 7 -15.78 14.37 3.23
C SER A 7 -14.99 13.56 2.19
N PHE A 8 -13.67 13.71 2.14
CA PHE A 8 -12.81 12.90 1.27
C PHE A 8 -12.81 11.42 1.67
N GLY A 9 -12.76 11.12 2.98
CA GLY A 9 -12.91 9.76 3.48
C GLY A 9 -14.27 9.13 3.14
N GLU A 10 -15.36 9.89 3.29
CA GLU A 10 -16.71 9.44 2.90
C GLU A 10 -16.81 9.15 1.39
N TRP A 11 -16.20 9.99 0.58
CA TRP A 11 -16.12 9.77 -0.86
C TRP A 11 -15.27 8.53 -1.20
N ARG A 12 -14.12 8.35 -0.54
CA ARG A 12 -13.27 7.15 -0.74
C ARG A 12 -14.06 5.87 -0.46
N GLU A 13 -14.73 5.81 0.68
CA GLU A 13 -15.53 4.67 1.12
C GLU A 13 -16.67 4.35 0.15
N ARG A 14 -17.45 5.37 -0.22
CA ARG A 14 -18.71 5.18 -0.95
C ARG A 14 -18.55 5.12 -2.46
N ASP A 15 -17.46 5.64 -3.01
CA ASP A 15 -17.31 5.81 -4.46
C ASP A 15 -15.97 5.26 -4.98
N LEU A 16 -14.81 5.67 -4.43
CA LEU A 16 -13.52 5.26 -4.99
C LEU A 16 -13.25 3.76 -4.82
N LEU A 17 -13.47 3.22 -3.62
CA LEU A 17 -13.23 1.80 -3.33
C LEU A 17 -14.13 0.87 -4.16
N ASN A 18 -15.30 1.34 -4.60
CA ASN A 18 -16.20 0.59 -5.47
C ASN A 18 -15.71 0.46 -6.92
N ARG A 19 -14.73 1.29 -7.33
CA ARG A 19 -14.24 1.35 -8.71
C ARG A 19 -12.76 0.97 -8.84
N ARG A 20 -11.98 1.11 -7.77
CA ARG A 20 -10.53 0.85 -7.72
C ARG A 20 -10.10 0.32 -6.36
N THR A 21 -9.47 -0.85 -6.34
CA THR A 21 -8.86 -1.42 -5.12
C THR A 21 -7.54 -0.70 -4.79
N HIS A 22 -7.45 -0.15 -3.58
CA HIS A 22 -6.27 0.53 -3.08
C HIS A 22 -6.28 0.61 -1.56
N ASP A 23 -5.09 0.64 -0.95
CA ASP A 23 -4.90 0.51 0.49
C ASP A 23 -5.15 1.83 1.25
N ASN A 24 -4.75 2.94 0.63
CA ASN A 24 -4.77 4.30 1.19
C ASN A 24 -4.97 5.33 0.06
N ALA A 25 -5.59 6.48 0.35
CA ALA A 25 -5.69 7.58 -0.61
C ALA A 25 -5.27 8.93 -0.01
N GLN A 26 -4.49 9.70 -0.77
CA GLN A 26 -4.03 11.03 -0.36
C GLN A 26 -4.59 12.07 -1.34
N LEU A 27 -5.25 13.11 -0.82
CA LEU A 27 -5.79 14.20 -1.62
C LEU A 27 -4.78 15.36 -1.66
N LEU A 28 -4.20 15.63 -2.84
CA LEU A 28 -3.40 16.83 -3.07
C LEU A 28 -4.33 17.99 -3.47
N THR A 29 -4.14 19.17 -2.88
CA THR A 29 -4.97 20.34 -3.15
C THR A 29 -4.15 21.63 -3.19
N ALA A 30 -4.49 22.54 -4.11
CA ALA A 30 -3.96 23.91 -4.13
C ALA A 30 -4.71 24.85 -3.18
N VAL A 31 -5.73 24.36 -2.47
CA VAL A 31 -6.48 25.14 -1.48
C VAL A 31 -5.67 25.27 -0.21
N HIS A 32 -5.45 26.51 0.24
CA HIS A 32 -4.74 26.80 1.48
C HIS A 32 -5.48 26.24 2.70
N LEU A 33 -4.77 25.44 3.51
CA LEU A 33 -5.30 24.72 4.66
C LEU A 33 -5.14 25.51 5.98
N GLY A 34 -4.63 26.75 5.91
CA GLY A 34 -4.47 27.66 7.04
C GLY A 34 -3.15 27.41 7.77
N SER A 35 -3.21 27.08 9.07
CA SER A 35 -2.00 26.83 9.87
C SER A 35 -1.40 25.43 9.66
N LEU A 36 -2.04 24.59 8.86
CA LEU A 36 -1.60 23.23 8.54
C LEU A 36 -1.26 23.17 7.05
N ILE A 37 -0.35 22.26 6.69
CA ILE A 37 -0.02 21.93 5.29
C ILE A 37 -0.45 20.50 4.91
N GLY A 38 -0.93 19.74 5.89
CA GLY A 38 -1.42 18.38 5.73
C GLY A 38 -2.29 17.98 6.91
N TYR A 39 -3.11 16.94 6.72
CA TYR A 39 -3.83 16.29 7.81
C TYR A 39 -4.25 14.86 7.47
N GLY A 40 -3.86 13.90 8.32
CA GLY A 40 -4.21 12.49 8.24
C GLY A 40 -4.75 11.94 9.57
N TYR A 41 -5.57 10.89 9.50
CA TYR A 41 -5.99 10.15 10.69
C TYR A 41 -4.88 9.22 11.19
N VAL A 42 -4.74 9.08 12.51
CA VAL A 42 -3.70 8.24 13.11
C VAL A 42 -4.14 6.78 13.20
N GLY A 43 -3.31 5.85 12.72
CA GLY A 43 -3.49 4.41 12.88
C GLY A 43 -4.69 3.84 12.12
N THR A 44 -4.98 4.39 10.95
CA THR A 44 -6.16 4.06 10.13
C THR A 44 -5.82 3.42 8.79
N MET A 45 -4.57 2.99 8.59
CA MET A 45 -4.18 2.26 7.37
C MET A 45 -5.11 1.06 7.12
N CYS A 46 -5.56 0.89 5.88
CA CYS A 46 -6.56 -0.10 5.44
C CYS A 46 -8.03 0.17 5.79
N ASP A 47 -8.35 1.10 6.69
CA ASP A 47 -9.74 1.42 6.99
C ASP A 47 -10.45 2.01 5.75
N PRO A 48 -11.67 1.56 5.38
CA PRO A 48 -12.36 2.01 4.16
C PRO A 48 -12.62 3.52 4.09
N LYS A 49 -12.89 4.16 5.23
CA LYS A 49 -13.20 5.59 5.30
C LYS A 49 -12.00 6.41 5.76
N TRP A 50 -11.24 5.89 6.72
CA TRP A 50 -10.26 6.66 7.46
C TRP A 50 -8.82 6.48 6.97
N SER A 51 -8.54 5.54 6.05
CA SER A 51 -7.23 5.42 5.40
C SER A 51 -7.02 6.49 4.33
N VAL A 52 -7.01 7.74 4.80
CA VAL A 52 -6.89 8.94 3.98
C VAL A 52 -6.05 10.02 4.65
N GLY A 53 -5.51 10.91 3.82
CA GLY A 53 -4.96 12.20 4.22
C GLY A 53 -5.22 13.28 3.16
N ILE A 54 -5.04 14.53 3.56
CA ILE A 54 -5.09 15.71 2.69
C ILE A 54 -3.76 16.46 2.79
N ILE A 55 -3.22 16.89 1.65
CA ILE A 55 -1.95 17.59 1.52
C ILE A 55 -2.16 18.86 0.71
N GLU A 56 -1.71 19.99 1.25
CA GLU A 56 -1.57 21.23 0.49
C GLU A 56 -0.37 21.13 -0.45
N ASP A 57 -0.54 21.53 -1.71
CA ASP A 57 0.56 21.70 -2.67
C ASP A 57 1.31 23.02 -2.37
N HIS A 58 1.97 23.05 -1.21
CA HIS A 58 2.47 24.27 -0.56
C HIS A 58 3.83 24.75 -1.09
N SER A 59 4.47 24.01 -2.00
CA SER A 59 5.81 24.32 -2.49
C SER A 59 5.98 23.94 -3.95
N THR A 60 6.71 24.77 -4.71
CA THR A 60 7.10 24.46 -6.09
C THR A 60 8.19 23.40 -6.16
N ASP A 61 8.89 23.14 -5.06
CA ASP A 61 9.84 22.03 -4.96
C ASP A 61 9.09 20.77 -4.47
N PRO A 62 8.95 19.74 -5.34
CA PRO A 62 8.13 18.57 -5.06
C PRO A 62 8.63 17.75 -3.86
N ILE A 63 9.89 17.92 -3.44
CA ILE A 63 10.45 17.20 -2.29
C ILE A 63 9.71 17.59 -1.00
N TRP A 64 9.33 18.86 -0.86
CA TRP A 64 8.58 19.32 0.32
C TRP A 64 7.16 18.76 0.39
N VAL A 65 6.50 18.70 -0.76
CA VAL A 65 5.16 18.10 -0.86
C VAL A 65 5.25 16.59 -0.63
N ALA A 66 6.26 15.92 -1.17
CA ALA A 66 6.52 14.50 -0.92
C ALA A 66 6.80 14.20 0.56
N ALA A 67 7.57 15.04 1.25
CA ALA A 67 7.79 14.93 2.69
C ALA A 67 6.49 15.08 3.49
N THR A 68 5.58 15.94 3.03
CA THR A 68 4.26 16.12 3.66
C THR A 68 3.37 14.89 3.43
N ILE A 69 3.38 14.33 2.22
CA ILE A 69 2.69 13.06 1.93
C ILE A 69 3.23 11.95 2.85
N ALA A 70 4.56 11.83 2.99
CA ALA A 70 5.18 10.86 3.86
C ALA A 70 4.78 11.06 5.34
N HIS A 71 4.68 12.31 5.80
CA HIS A 71 4.22 12.66 7.14
C HIS A 71 2.78 12.21 7.38
N GLU A 72 1.84 12.56 6.50
CA GLU A 72 0.43 12.21 6.68
C GLU A 72 0.17 10.70 6.51
N MET A 73 0.93 10.04 5.63
CA MET A 73 0.93 8.57 5.56
C MET A 73 1.53 7.93 6.82
N GLY A 74 2.53 8.57 7.44
CA GLY A 74 3.08 8.16 8.74
C GLY A 74 2.01 8.14 9.83
N HIS A 75 1.18 9.19 9.91
CA HIS A 75 0.00 9.20 10.78
C HIS A 75 -0.92 8.01 10.47
N ASN A 76 -1.29 7.78 9.21
CA ASN A 76 -2.12 6.62 8.85
C ASN A 76 -1.51 5.27 9.29
N LEU A 77 -0.18 5.17 9.33
CA LEU A 77 0.58 4.01 9.80
C LEU A 77 0.83 4.00 11.32
N GLY A 78 0.09 4.81 12.09
CA GLY A 78 0.07 4.80 13.55
C GLY A 78 1.22 5.56 14.19
N ILE A 79 1.94 6.39 13.44
CA ILE A 79 3.07 7.17 13.94
C ILE A 79 2.57 8.55 14.39
N ASN A 80 2.95 8.98 15.60
CA ASN A 80 2.67 10.31 16.12
C ASN A 80 3.83 11.28 15.82
N HIS A 81 3.64 12.55 16.19
CA HIS A 81 4.73 13.52 16.07
C HIS A 81 5.92 13.17 16.97
N ASP A 82 7.12 13.46 16.47
CA ASP A 82 8.36 13.33 17.23
C ASP A 82 8.38 14.25 18.45
N GLY A 83 8.75 13.68 19.61
CA GLY A 83 9.04 14.42 20.83
C GLY A 83 10.53 14.77 20.97
N ASN A 84 10.89 15.52 22.02
CA ASN A 84 12.26 16.01 22.24
C ASN A 84 13.33 14.92 22.37
N GLN A 85 12.95 13.67 22.65
CA GLN A 85 13.87 12.55 22.83
C GLN A 85 14.10 11.76 21.53
N CYS A 86 13.36 12.08 20.46
CA CYS A 86 13.39 11.35 19.20
C CYS A 86 14.50 11.90 18.29
N ASN A 87 15.20 11.00 17.60
CA ASN A 87 16.34 11.35 16.77
C ASN A 87 16.34 10.57 15.45
N CYS A 88 16.59 11.26 14.35
CA CYS A 88 16.76 10.68 13.01
C CYS A 88 18.18 10.88 12.44
N GLY A 89 19.11 11.47 13.21
CA GLY A 89 20.47 11.74 12.74
C GLY A 89 20.57 12.80 11.63
N ALA A 90 19.50 13.57 11.40
CA ALA A 90 19.37 14.56 10.36
C ALA A 90 18.83 15.90 10.91
N ALA A 91 18.85 16.95 10.09
CA ALA A 91 18.40 18.29 10.46
C ALA A 91 16.87 18.41 10.67
N GLY A 92 16.11 17.41 10.22
CA GLY A 92 14.67 17.33 10.39
C GLY A 92 14.18 15.92 10.13
N CYS A 93 13.25 15.45 10.96
CA CYS A 93 12.66 14.14 10.84
C CYS A 93 11.28 14.26 10.20
N VAL A 94 10.86 13.23 9.44
CA VAL A 94 9.59 13.28 8.69
C VAL A 94 8.41 13.59 9.61
N MET A 95 8.38 13.02 10.82
CA MET A 95 7.28 13.18 11.79
C MET A 95 7.46 14.36 12.75
N SER A 96 8.36 15.31 12.44
CA SER A 96 8.43 16.56 13.22
C SER A 96 7.12 17.34 13.11
N ALA A 97 6.60 17.82 14.25
CA ALA A 97 5.33 18.57 14.29
C ALA A 97 5.37 19.91 13.52
N ARG A 98 6.56 20.36 13.11
CA ARG A 98 6.78 21.58 12.35
C ARG A 98 7.80 21.29 11.24
N ILE A 99 7.61 21.96 10.11
CA ILE A 99 8.53 21.92 8.98
C ILE A 99 9.92 22.40 9.43
N SER A 100 10.95 21.61 9.14
CA SER A 100 12.35 21.96 9.36
C SER A 100 12.88 22.91 8.28
N GLN A 101 14.09 23.45 8.47
CA GLN A 101 14.73 24.30 7.44
C GLN A 101 15.13 23.54 6.17
N HIS A 102 15.27 22.22 6.26
CA HIS A 102 15.63 21.33 5.16
C HIS A 102 14.56 20.25 4.99
N PRO A 103 14.30 19.73 3.78
CA PRO A 103 13.33 18.67 3.58
C PRO A 103 13.74 17.41 4.34
N PRO A 104 12.84 16.79 5.13
CA PRO A 104 13.16 15.58 5.86
C PRO A 104 13.08 14.34 4.96
N TYR A 105 14.06 13.45 5.10
CA TYR A 105 14.10 12.15 4.41
C TYR A 105 14.12 10.96 5.37
N HIS A 106 14.29 11.22 6.67
CA HIS A 106 14.51 10.18 7.67
C HIS A 106 13.39 10.20 8.70
N PHE A 107 12.86 9.02 9.01
CA PHE A 107 12.06 8.79 10.20
C PHE A 107 12.97 8.71 11.42
N SER A 108 12.45 9.15 12.57
CA SER A 108 13.17 9.02 13.84
C SER A 108 13.15 7.59 14.37
N ASP A 109 14.01 7.30 15.33
CA ASP A 109 13.94 6.09 16.16
C ASP A 109 12.56 5.87 16.82
N CYS A 110 11.95 6.93 17.35
CA CYS A 110 10.58 6.90 17.88
C CYS A 110 9.56 6.48 16.82
N SER A 111 9.63 7.12 15.64
CA SER A 111 8.73 6.85 14.51
C SER A 111 8.80 5.38 14.10
N MET A 112 10.02 4.83 14.01
CA MET A 112 10.23 3.42 13.67
C MET A 112 9.67 2.49 14.74
N ASN A 113 9.81 2.83 16.02
CA ASN A 113 9.24 2.04 17.12
C ASN A 113 7.70 2.06 17.11
N GLU A 114 7.08 3.22 16.92
CA GLU A 114 5.62 3.34 16.84
C GLU A 114 5.05 2.59 15.63
N TYR A 115 5.72 2.68 14.48
CA TYR A 115 5.35 1.92 13.29
C TYR A 115 5.36 0.40 13.55
N GLN A 116 6.43 -0.13 14.17
CA GLN A 116 6.52 -1.55 14.51
C GLN A 116 5.42 -1.99 15.49
N ASN A 117 5.13 -1.14 16.49
CA ASN A 117 4.04 -1.38 17.44
C ASN A 117 2.67 -1.38 16.74
N TYR A 118 2.44 -0.45 15.81
CA TYR A 118 1.21 -0.40 15.02
C TYR A 118 1.02 -1.68 14.20
N LEU A 119 2.05 -2.11 13.45
CA LEU A 119 1.99 -3.35 12.67
C LEU A 119 1.73 -4.58 13.54
N THR A 120 2.42 -4.68 14.67
CA THR A 120 2.30 -5.83 15.59
C THR A 120 0.90 -5.90 16.21
N ASN A 121 0.36 -4.76 16.66
CA ASN A 121 -0.88 -4.74 17.42
C ASN A 121 -2.13 -4.71 16.53
N HIS A 122 -2.08 -4.06 15.36
CA HIS A 122 -3.25 -3.86 14.49
C HIS A 122 -3.25 -4.79 13.27
N ASN A 123 -2.09 -5.32 12.87
CA ASN A 123 -1.94 -6.27 11.77
C ASN A 123 -2.73 -5.89 10.48
N PRO A 124 -2.52 -4.69 9.92
CA PRO A 124 -3.29 -4.15 8.79
C PRO A 124 -3.10 -5.00 7.52
N GLN A 125 -4.05 -5.89 7.22
CA GLN A 125 -3.88 -6.94 6.20
C GLN A 125 -3.73 -6.41 4.76
N CYS A 126 -4.23 -5.21 4.44
CA CYS A 126 -4.19 -4.71 3.06
C CYS A 126 -2.76 -4.42 2.58
N ILE A 127 -1.86 -3.97 3.47
CA ILE A 127 -0.46 -3.65 3.15
C ILE A 127 0.48 -4.86 3.20
N VAL A 128 -0.01 -6.04 3.56
CA VAL A 128 0.79 -7.29 3.62
C VAL A 128 0.82 -8.01 2.27
N ASN A 129 -0.13 -7.73 1.37
CA ASN A 129 -0.16 -8.36 0.05
C ASN A 129 0.77 -7.62 -0.91
N GLN A 130 1.70 -8.35 -1.54
CA GLN A 130 2.49 -7.80 -2.64
C GLN A 130 1.57 -7.53 -3.84
N ARG A 131 1.50 -6.26 -4.28
CA ARG A 131 0.77 -5.88 -5.50
C ARG A 131 1.36 -6.59 -6.71
N LEU A 132 0.51 -6.99 -7.65
CA LEU A 132 0.96 -7.46 -8.97
C LEU A 132 1.59 -6.28 -9.72
N ARG A 133 2.69 -6.53 -10.45
CA ARG A 133 3.45 -5.49 -11.17
C ARG A 133 2.60 -4.68 -12.16
N THR A 134 1.53 -5.26 -12.67
CA THR A 134 0.60 -4.64 -13.63
C THR A 134 -0.31 -3.57 -13.05
N ASP A 135 -0.42 -3.48 -11.72
CA ASP A 135 -1.37 -2.57 -11.06
C ASP A 135 -0.76 -1.19 -10.76
N THR A 136 0.51 -0.97 -11.10
CA THR A 136 1.20 0.31 -10.88
C THR A 136 1.02 1.22 -12.10
N VAL A 137 0.33 2.36 -11.91
CA VAL A 137 0.14 3.38 -12.96
C VAL A 137 1.38 4.27 -13.12
N SER A 138 2.29 4.27 -12.14
CA SER A 138 3.55 5.03 -12.22
C SER A 138 4.49 4.44 -13.27
N THR A 139 5.17 5.30 -14.01
CA THR A 139 6.33 4.91 -14.81
C THR A 139 7.32 4.17 -13.91
N SER A 140 7.75 2.99 -14.35
CA SER A 140 8.77 2.21 -13.64
C SER A 140 10.04 3.04 -13.54
N VAL A 141 10.36 3.51 -12.33
CA VAL A 141 11.64 4.16 -12.04
C VAL A 141 12.63 3.07 -11.68
N SER A 142 13.75 3.02 -12.40
CA SER A 142 14.91 2.19 -12.08
C SER A 142 15.35 2.50 -10.65
N GLY A 143 15.39 1.49 -9.77
CA GLY A 143 15.84 1.68 -8.39
C GLY A 143 14.79 2.11 -7.35
N ASN A 144 13.49 1.82 -7.53
CA ASN A 144 12.53 1.85 -6.40
C ASN A 144 12.54 0.53 -5.60
N GLU A 145 12.43 0.62 -4.26
CA GLU A 145 12.55 -0.52 -3.31
C GLU A 145 11.49 -1.63 -3.47
N LEU A 146 10.45 -1.41 -4.28
CA LEU A 146 9.53 -2.48 -4.70
C LEU A 146 10.24 -3.67 -5.39
N LEU A 147 11.52 -3.50 -5.74
CA LEU A 147 12.38 -4.49 -6.39
C LEU A 147 13.70 -4.78 -5.69
N GLN A 148 14.07 -4.02 -4.66
CA GLN A 148 15.42 -4.06 -4.11
C GLN A 148 15.47 -4.73 -2.75
N ASN A 149 15.59 -6.05 -2.78
CA ASN A 149 16.57 -6.62 -1.88
C ASN A 149 17.93 -6.33 -2.51
N SER A 150 18.70 -5.40 -1.95
CA SER A 150 20.06 -5.05 -2.37
C SER A 150 21.06 -6.21 -2.28
N ALA A 151 20.59 -7.39 -1.86
CA ALA A 151 21.31 -8.65 -1.82
C ALA A 151 20.64 -9.75 -2.67
N ASN A 152 19.85 -9.39 -3.68
CA ASN A 152 19.22 -10.38 -4.56
C ASN A 152 20.23 -10.90 -5.61
N PRO A 153 20.70 -12.16 -5.53
CA PRO A 153 21.68 -12.70 -6.46
C PRO A 153 21.14 -12.84 -7.90
N CYS A 154 19.82 -12.76 -8.07
CA CYS A 154 19.14 -12.92 -9.36
C CYS A 154 18.93 -11.59 -10.10
N TYR A 155 19.23 -10.45 -9.46
CA TYR A 155 18.95 -9.12 -9.98
C TYR A 155 20.21 -8.28 -10.05
N ASP A 156 20.32 -7.48 -11.10
CA ASP A 156 21.33 -6.44 -11.20
C ASP A 156 20.67 -5.08 -10.92
N ALA A 157 21.02 -4.49 -9.78
CA ALA A 157 20.48 -3.20 -9.36
C ALA A 157 20.96 -2.03 -10.24
N ALA A 158 22.11 -2.16 -10.91
CA ALA A 158 22.64 -1.10 -11.77
C ALA A 158 21.90 -1.03 -13.11
N THR A 159 21.56 -2.19 -13.68
CA THR A 159 20.87 -2.29 -14.98
C THR A 159 19.36 -2.44 -14.85
N CYS A 160 18.86 -2.74 -13.65
CA CYS A 160 17.47 -3.10 -13.38
C CYS A 160 16.96 -4.29 -14.20
N GLN A 161 17.84 -5.27 -14.44
CA GLN A 161 17.53 -6.48 -15.18
C GLN A 161 17.82 -7.74 -14.36
N ALA A 162 17.16 -8.83 -14.73
CA ALA A 162 17.56 -10.15 -14.26
C ALA A 162 18.99 -10.43 -14.74
N ARG A 163 19.82 -11.01 -13.88
CA ARG A 163 21.17 -11.42 -14.28
C ARG A 163 21.11 -12.52 -15.33
N GLU A 164 22.15 -12.65 -16.13
CA GLU A 164 22.23 -13.72 -17.12
C GLU A 164 22.00 -15.10 -16.48
N GLY A 165 21.07 -15.87 -17.04
CA GLY A 165 20.67 -17.18 -16.52
C GLY A 165 19.57 -17.16 -15.44
N ALA A 166 19.16 -16.00 -14.94
CA ALA A 166 18.02 -15.86 -14.03
C ALA A 166 16.70 -15.73 -14.83
N ASP A 167 15.72 -16.58 -14.51
CA ASP A 167 14.37 -16.51 -15.10
C ASP A 167 13.48 -15.56 -14.30
N CYS A 168 13.79 -15.37 -13.01
CA CYS A 168 13.08 -14.47 -12.12
C CYS A 168 14.02 -13.88 -11.06
N ALA A 169 13.63 -12.73 -10.52
CA ALA A 169 14.34 -12.10 -9.42
C ALA A 169 13.55 -12.15 -8.11
N SER A 170 12.23 -11.94 -8.16
CA SER A 170 11.39 -11.84 -6.98
C SER A 170 9.99 -12.37 -7.26
N GLY A 171 9.25 -12.67 -6.19
CA GLY A 171 7.87 -13.11 -6.26
C GLY A 171 7.65 -14.50 -5.63
N PRO A 172 6.40 -14.82 -5.27
CA PRO A 172 6.04 -16.07 -4.58
C PRO A 172 6.27 -17.33 -5.44
N CYS A 173 6.37 -17.19 -6.76
CA CYS A 173 6.70 -18.27 -7.70
C CYS A 173 8.15 -18.25 -8.18
N CYS A 174 9.06 -17.60 -7.43
CA CYS A 174 10.48 -17.56 -7.73
C CYS A 174 11.31 -18.22 -6.62
N ARG A 175 12.22 -19.13 -6.98
CA ARG A 175 13.20 -19.71 -6.06
C ARG A 175 14.50 -19.99 -6.79
N ASP A 176 15.63 -19.63 -6.17
CA ASP A 176 16.97 -19.80 -6.75
C ASP A 176 17.08 -19.25 -8.18
N CYS A 177 16.49 -18.07 -8.41
CA CYS A 177 16.43 -17.38 -9.70
C CYS A 177 15.64 -18.11 -10.81
N LYS A 178 14.86 -19.14 -10.46
CA LYS A 178 14.08 -19.96 -11.38
C LYS A 178 12.59 -19.94 -11.05
N PHE A 179 11.77 -20.04 -12.10
CA PHE A 179 10.32 -20.20 -11.91
C PHE A 179 10.02 -21.51 -11.18
N LEU A 180 9.13 -21.45 -10.20
CA LEU A 180 8.58 -22.64 -9.59
C LEU A 180 7.73 -23.40 -10.59
N LYS A 181 7.78 -24.73 -10.54
CA LYS A 181 7.04 -25.63 -11.42
C LYS A 181 5.53 -25.33 -11.36
N GLU A 182 4.85 -25.49 -12.50
CA GLU A 182 3.40 -25.43 -12.59
C GLU A 182 2.74 -26.35 -11.53
N GLY A 183 1.69 -25.83 -10.88
CA GLY A 183 0.99 -26.53 -9.80
C GLY A 183 1.62 -26.37 -8.40
N THR A 184 2.72 -25.62 -8.26
CA THR A 184 3.26 -25.29 -6.93
C THR A 184 2.37 -24.28 -6.23
N ILE A 185 1.93 -24.56 -5.00
CA ILE A 185 1.10 -23.63 -4.22
C ILE A 185 1.91 -22.38 -3.89
N CYS A 186 1.41 -21.22 -4.32
CA CYS A 186 2.04 -19.93 -4.07
C CYS A 186 1.27 -19.05 -3.09
N LYS A 187 -0.04 -19.29 -2.92
CA LYS A 187 -0.84 -18.66 -1.87
C LYS A 187 -1.86 -19.65 -1.35
N ARG A 188 -1.72 -20.00 -0.06
CA ARG A 188 -2.70 -20.85 0.63
C ARG A 188 -4.01 -20.12 0.84
N ALA A 189 -5.10 -20.82 0.61
CA ALA A 189 -6.44 -20.35 0.90
C ALA A 189 -6.72 -20.28 2.40
N ARG A 190 -7.77 -19.55 2.77
CA ARG A 190 -8.37 -19.59 4.10
C ARG A 190 -9.71 -20.32 4.02
N GLY A 191 -9.95 -21.23 4.97
CA GLY A 191 -11.16 -22.06 5.01
C GLY A 191 -11.23 -23.07 3.85
N ASP A 192 -12.43 -23.34 3.37
CA ASP A 192 -12.71 -24.36 2.33
C ASP A 192 -12.46 -23.85 0.89
N ASN A 193 -11.76 -22.73 0.73
CA ASN A 193 -11.43 -22.17 -0.59
C ASN A 193 -10.23 -22.89 -1.21
N MET A 194 -10.09 -22.77 -2.53
CA MET A 194 -8.94 -23.30 -3.26
C MET A 194 -7.70 -22.40 -3.17
N ASP A 195 -6.54 -23.06 -3.09
CA ASP A 195 -5.21 -22.42 -3.16
C ASP A 195 -4.96 -21.78 -4.52
N ASP A 196 -4.03 -20.82 -4.56
CA ASP A 196 -3.49 -20.27 -5.80
C ASP A 196 -2.16 -20.96 -6.14
N TYR A 197 -1.92 -21.21 -7.43
CA TYR A 197 -0.83 -22.05 -7.92
C TYR A 197 0.04 -21.34 -8.97
N CYS A 198 1.34 -21.61 -8.96
CA CYS A 198 2.27 -21.16 -9.99
C CYS A 198 1.93 -21.80 -11.34
N ASN A 199 2.17 -21.07 -12.42
CA ASN A 199 1.95 -21.53 -13.80
C ASN A 199 3.24 -22.01 -14.50
N GLY A 200 4.40 -21.99 -13.82
CA GLY A 200 5.69 -22.38 -14.40
C GLY A 200 6.33 -21.38 -15.36
N LYS A 201 5.69 -20.23 -15.61
CA LYS A 201 6.09 -19.26 -16.65
C LYS A 201 6.35 -17.85 -16.11
N THR A 202 5.80 -17.52 -14.94
CA THR A 202 5.90 -16.20 -14.31
C THR A 202 6.26 -16.35 -12.84
N CYS A 203 6.88 -15.32 -12.26
CA CYS A 203 7.19 -15.27 -10.83
C CYS A 203 6.02 -14.77 -9.96
N ASP A 204 4.98 -14.22 -10.60
CA ASP A 204 3.72 -13.86 -9.95
C ASP A 204 2.89 -15.10 -9.59
N CYS A 205 2.08 -15.00 -8.53
CA CYS A 205 1.11 -16.02 -8.13
C CYS A 205 -0.26 -15.67 -8.73
N PRO A 206 -0.66 -16.26 -9.87
CA PRO A 206 -1.96 -15.98 -10.46
C PRO A 206 -3.08 -16.52 -9.58
N ARG A 207 -4.20 -15.79 -9.50
CA ARG A 207 -5.39 -16.26 -8.79
C ARG A 207 -5.91 -17.52 -9.46
N ASN A 208 -6.27 -18.53 -8.66
CA ASN A 208 -6.90 -19.74 -9.18
C ASN A 208 -8.26 -19.39 -9.80
N PRO A 209 -8.49 -19.71 -11.09
CA PRO A 209 -9.71 -19.34 -11.80
C PRO A 209 -10.97 -19.98 -11.20
N HIS A 210 -10.86 -21.11 -10.52
CA HIS A 210 -12.00 -21.81 -9.90
C HIS A 210 -12.36 -21.27 -8.51
N LYS A 211 -11.56 -20.34 -7.96
CA LYS A 211 -11.73 -19.84 -6.60
C LYS A 211 -12.95 -18.93 -6.46
N GLY A 212 -14.01 -19.48 -5.86
CA GLY A 212 -15.31 -18.81 -5.68
C GLY A 212 -16.46 -19.47 -6.45
N GLU A 213 -16.18 -20.50 -7.25
CA GLU A 213 -17.22 -21.38 -7.80
C GLU A 213 -17.74 -22.27 -6.65
N HIS A 214 -18.75 -21.79 -5.94
CA HIS A 214 -19.56 -22.64 -5.08
C HIS A 214 -20.24 -23.72 -5.95
N ASP A 215 -20.11 -24.96 -5.51
CA ASP A 215 -20.78 -26.17 -6.01
C ASP A 215 -22.27 -25.91 -6.36
N PRO A 216 -22.75 -26.21 -7.58
CA PRO A 216 -24.12 -25.95 -8.00
C PRO A 216 -25.09 -26.95 -7.37
N MET A 217 -25.60 -26.65 -6.18
CA MET A 217 -26.92 -27.13 -5.78
C MET A 217 -27.91 -25.98 -5.88
N GLU A 218 -28.40 -25.76 -7.10
CA GLU A 218 -29.55 -24.90 -7.40
C GLU A 218 -30.71 -25.26 -6.45
N ARG A 219 -31.00 -24.37 -5.50
CA ARG A 219 -32.36 -24.29 -4.96
C ARG A 219 -33.15 -23.42 -5.93
N PRO A 220 -34.32 -23.86 -6.43
CA PRO A 220 -35.08 -23.09 -7.40
C PRO A 220 -35.48 -21.75 -6.76
N ALA A 221 -35.26 -20.67 -7.50
CA ALA A 221 -35.69 -19.33 -7.11
C ALA A 221 -37.22 -19.32 -6.90
N PRO A 222 -37.74 -18.61 -5.87
CA PRO A 222 -39.17 -18.46 -5.72
C PRO A 222 -39.72 -17.64 -6.88
N ALA A 223 -40.83 -18.10 -7.44
CA ALA A 223 -41.52 -17.47 -8.57
C ALA A 223 -41.82 -16.00 -8.27
N LYS A 224 -41.52 -15.11 -9.24
CA LYS A 224 -41.94 -13.71 -9.22
C LYS A 224 -43.46 -13.64 -9.32
N GLY A 225 -44.12 -13.42 -8.18
CA GLY A 225 -45.51 -12.97 -8.15
C GLY A 225 -45.58 -11.51 -8.58
N SER A 226 -46.16 -11.26 -9.76
CA SER A 226 -46.71 -9.94 -10.09
C SER A 226 -48.02 -9.79 -9.34
N VAL A 227 -48.17 -8.70 -8.58
CA VAL A 227 -49.48 -8.20 -8.19
C VAL A 227 -49.51 -6.71 -8.50
N LEU A 228 -50.28 -6.38 -9.54
CA LEU A 228 -50.93 -5.08 -9.64
C LEU A 228 -51.95 -4.98 -8.50
N MET A 229 -51.87 -3.91 -7.70
CA MET A 229 -52.94 -2.95 -7.43
C MET A 229 -52.32 -1.69 -6.84
#